data_AF-A0A0D5MAU3-F1
#
_entry.id   AF-A0A0D5MAU3-F1
#
_cell.length_a   1.000
_cell.length_b   1.000
_cell.length_c   1.000
_cell.angle_alpha   90.00
_cell.angle_beta   90.00
_cell.angle_gamma   90.00
#
_symmetry.space_group_name_H-M   'P 1'
#
loop_
_entity.id
_entity.type
_entity.pdbx_description
1 polymer ?
#
loop_
_entity_poly.entity_id
_entity_poly.type
_entity_poly.pdbx_seq_one_letter_code
_entity_poly.pdbx_strand_id
1 'polypeptide(L)'
;MANGTPDLPRFTIRQFSRRVGCNSLSELKASLSEAFAGESVSIQYTRATGLSATLFVDVTQQGIFESYGEQRAIDWGLLEDGHA
;
A
#
# COMPACT_ATOMS: atom_id res chain seq x y z
N MET A 1 -26.79 15.21 -11.90
CA MET A 1 -25.83 15.82 -10.97
C MET A 1 -24.87 14.73 -10.56
N ALA A 2 -23.59 14.83 -10.94
CA ALA A 2 -22.58 13.80 -10.74
C ALA A 2 -22.35 13.57 -9.23
N ASN A 3 -22.83 12.46 -8.70
CA ASN A 3 -22.43 12.00 -7.37
C ASN A 3 -21.12 11.22 -7.54
N GLY A 4 -20.05 11.95 -7.87
CA GLY A 4 -18.70 11.43 -7.76
C GLY A 4 -18.36 11.38 -6.29
N THR A 5 -18.63 10.26 -5.62
CA THR A 5 -17.80 9.88 -4.46
C THR A 5 -16.36 10.03 -4.95
N PRO A 6 -15.52 10.87 -4.32
CA PRO A 6 -14.12 10.90 -4.71
C PRO A 6 -13.64 9.47 -4.56
N ASP A 7 -13.21 8.87 -5.66
CA ASP A 7 -12.55 7.58 -5.69
C ASP A 7 -11.25 7.76 -4.92
N LEU A 8 -11.36 7.73 -3.59
CA LEU A 8 -10.19 7.75 -2.74
C LEU A 8 -9.40 6.50 -3.11
N PRO A 9 -8.15 6.65 -3.55
CA PRO A 9 -7.38 5.53 -4.05
C PRO A 9 -7.34 4.45 -2.97
N ARG A 10 -7.73 3.22 -3.35
CA ARG A 10 -7.86 2.09 -2.42
C ARG A 10 -6.60 1.89 -1.58
N PHE A 11 -5.44 2.16 -2.20
CA PHE A 11 -4.14 2.16 -1.56
C PHE A 11 -3.43 3.49 -1.82
N THR A 12 -2.72 4.01 -0.83
CA THR A 12 -1.97 5.25 -0.92
C THR A 12 -0.59 5.02 -0.35
N ILE A 13 0.43 5.05 -1.21
CA ILE A 13 1.83 5.02 -0.79
C ILE A 13 2.20 6.42 -0.31
N ARG A 14 2.72 6.52 0.91
CA ARG A 14 3.28 7.73 1.51
C ARG A 14 4.73 7.48 1.89
N GLN A 15 5.58 8.26 1.25
CA GLN A 15 6.96 8.48 1.62
C GLN A 15 7.09 9.95 2.03
N PHE A 16 8.01 10.29 2.94
CA PHE A 16 8.20 11.62 3.55
C PHE A 16 7.71 12.83 2.74
N SER A 17 8.07 12.93 1.45
CA SER A 17 7.65 14.02 0.55
C SER A 17 6.84 13.58 -0.68
N ARG A 18 6.56 12.28 -0.86
CA ARG A 18 5.88 11.73 -2.04
C ARG A 18 4.63 10.94 -1.65
N ARG A 19 3.54 11.19 -2.37
CA ARG A 19 2.29 10.44 -2.22
C ARG A 19 1.86 9.92 -3.58
N VAL A 20 1.60 8.62 -3.68
CA VAL A 20 1.09 7.95 -4.88
C VAL A 20 -0.19 7.21 -4.50
N GLY A 21 -1.28 7.52 -5.20
CA GLY A 21 -2.54 6.79 -5.08
C GLY A 21 -2.58 5.64 -6.07
N CYS A 22 -2.92 4.44 -5.60
CA CYS A 22 -3.07 3.25 -6.41
C CYS A 22 -4.47 2.67 -6.17
N ASN A 23 -5.16 2.28 -7.25
CA ASN A 23 -6.49 1.68 -7.14
C ASN A 23 -6.45 0.14 -7.05
N SER A 24 -5.33 -0.45 -7.46
CA SER A 24 -5.12 -1.90 -7.50
C SER A 24 -3.80 -2.29 -6.85
N LEU A 25 -3.74 -3.53 -6.37
CA LEU A 25 -2.53 -4.11 -5.82
C LEU A 25 -1.40 -4.24 -6.84
N SER A 26 -1.72 -4.51 -8.10
CA SER A 26 -0.73 -4.56 -9.18
C SER A 26 -0.06 -3.20 -9.38
N GLU A 27 -0.84 -2.11 -9.38
CA GLU A 27 -0.30 -0.74 -9.46
C GLU A 27 0.53 -0.37 -8.24
N LEU A 28 0.07 -0.80 -7.06
CA LEU A 28 0.80 -0.61 -5.81
C LEU A 28 2.17 -1.28 -5.88
N LYS A 29 2.23 -2.55 -6.29
CA LYS A 29 3.48 -3.32 -6.44
C LYS A 29 4.41 -2.70 -7.48
N ALA A 30 3.88 -2.32 -8.65
CA ALA A 30 4.66 -1.65 -9.69
C ALA A 30 5.24 -0.32 -9.17
N SER A 31 4.41 0.52 -8.56
CA SER A 31 4.84 1.79 -7.99
C SER A 31 5.90 1.62 -6.91
N LEU A 32 5.72 0.66 -6.00
CA LEU A 32 6.71 0.33 -4.97
C LEU A 32 8.05 -0.08 -5.60
N SER A 33 8.02 -1.00 -6.56
CA SER A 33 9.24 -1.52 -7.18
C SER A 33 9.92 -0.52 -8.13
N GLU A 34 9.19 0.38 -8.78
CA GLU A 34 9.77 1.34 -9.74
C GLU A 34 10.15 2.66 -9.09
N ALA A 35 9.27 3.21 -8.25
CA ALA A 35 9.42 4.56 -7.71
C ALA A 35 10.01 4.61 -6.30
N PHE A 36 9.99 3.50 -5.56
CA PHE A 36 10.39 3.44 -4.15
C PHE A 36 11.40 2.32 -3.85
N ALA A 37 12.06 1.76 -4.87
CA ALA A 37 13.08 0.72 -4.68
C ALA A 37 14.26 1.21 -3.83
N GLY A 38 14.59 0.44 -2.79
CA GLY A 38 15.63 0.77 -1.82
C GLY A 38 15.16 1.72 -0.71
N GLU A 39 13.85 2.01 -0.62
CA GLU A 39 13.31 2.95 0.35
C GLU A 39 12.20 2.35 1.21
N SER A 40 12.09 2.87 2.43
CA SER A 40 11.02 2.52 3.37
C SER A 40 9.83 3.45 3.16
N VAL A 41 8.66 2.88 2.92
CA VAL A 41 7.43 3.64 2.66
C VAL A 41 6.26 3.12 3.46
N SER A 42 5.24 3.96 3.63
CA SER A 42 4.01 3.62 4.35
C SER A 42 2.84 3.50 3.37
N ILE A 43 2.20 2.34 3.32
CA ILE A 43 1.01 2.07 2.53
C ILE A 43 -0.21 2.29 3.41
N GLN A 44 -0.98 3.33 3.12
CA GLN A 44 -2.31 3.54 3.68
C GLN A 44 -3.35 2.84 2.82
N TYR A 45 -4.25 2.08 3.44
CA TYR A 45 -5.32 1.40 2.73
C TYR A 45 -6.58 1.32 3.58
N THR A 46 -7.73 1.22 2.93
CA THR A 46 -9.01 1.06 3.63
C THR A 46 -9.42 -0.40 3.58
N ARG A 47 -9.63 -1.00 4.75
CA ARG A 47 -10.17 -2.36 4.87
C ARG A 47 -11.66 -2.36 4.52
N ALA A 48 -12.22 -3.51 4.14
CA ALA A 48 -13.65 -3.62 3.86
C ALA A 48 -14.53 -3.31 5.08
N THR A 49 -13.99 -3.41 6.30
CA THR A 49 -14.64 -2.96 7.53
C THR A 49 -14.79 -1.44 7.63
N GLY A 50 -14.30 -0.68 6.66
CA GLY A 50 -14.30 0.79 6.64
C GLY A 50 -13.16 1.41 7.45
N LEU A 51 -12.31 0.60 8.08
CA LEU A 51 -11.17 1.07 8.87
C LEU A 51 -9.96 1.35 7.98
N SER A 52 -9.35 2.51 8.16
CA SER A 52 -8.07 2.86 7.55
C SER A 52 -6.93 2.18 8.30
N ALA A 53 -6.10 1.43 7.58
CA ALA A 53 -4.90 0.80 8.09
C ALA A 53 -3.66 1.42 7.41
N THR A 54 -2.54 1.45 8.12
CA THR A 54 -1.24 1.84 7.59
C THR A 54 -0.26 0.70 7.79
N LEU A 55 0.33 0.23 6.70
CA LEU A 55 1.41 -0.75 6.68
C LEU A 55 2.72 -0.03 6.36
N PHE A 56 3.77 -0.28 7.12
CA PHE A 56 5.09 0.23 6.81
C PHE A 56 5.88 -0.88 6.14
N VAL A 57 6.39 -0.61 4.95
CA VAL A 57 7.08 -1.59 4.13
C VAL A 57 8.44 -1.06 3.73
N ASP A 58 9.40 -1.96 3.68
CA ASP A 58 10.73 -1.71 3.15
C ASP A 58 10.83 -2.37 1.77
N VAL A 59 11.10 -1.55 0.75
CA VAL A 59 11.25 -2.04 -0.61
C VAL A 59 12.74 -2.24 -0.86
N THR A 60 13.17 -3.48 -1.02
CA THR A 60 14.56 -3.84 -1.30
C THR A 60 14.67 -4.52 -2.67
N GLN A 61 15.91 -4.70 -3.16
CA GLN A 61 16.15 -5.48 -4.39
C GLN A 61 15.74 -6.96 -4.26
N GLN A 62 15.66 -7.50 -3.04
CA GLN A 62 15.20 -8.87 -2.80
C GLN A 62 13.67 -8.98 -2.76
N GLY A 63 12.96 -7.86 -2.57
CA GLY A 63 11.51 -7.84 -2.44
C GLY A 63 11.02 -6.79 -1.45
N ILE A 64 9.71 -6.83 -1.20
CA ILE A 64 9.00 -5.90 -0.32
C ILE A 64 8.70 -6.60 1.00
N PHE A 65 9.20 -6.06 2.10
CA PHE A 65 9.10 -6.63 3.44
C PHE A 65 8.39 -5.67 4.38
N GLU A 66 7.79 -6.16 5.45
CA GLU A 66 7.28 -5.29 6.52
C GLU A 66 8.44 -4.64 7.26
N SER A 67 8.35 -3.33 7.49
CA SER A 67 9.39 -2.56 8.18
C SER A 67 9.32 -2.75 9.71
N TYR A 68 8.14 -3.09 10.24
CA TYR A 68 7.91 -3.34 11.66
C TYR A 68 7.56 -4.81 11.93
N GLY A 69 8.00 -5.34 13.07
CA GLY A 69 7.70 -6.70 13.52
C GLY A 69 8.76 -7.71 13.09
N GLU A 70 8.35 -8.84 12.53
CA GLU A 70 9.23 -9.96 12.14
C GLU A 70 9.97 -9.74 10.80
N GLN A 71 9.83 -8.56 10.16
CA GLN A 71 10.37 -8.29 8.82
C GLN A 71 9.98 -9.36 7.79
N ARG A 72 8.75 -9.86 7.88
CA ARG A 72 8.23 -10.88 6.96
C ARG A 72 7.82 -10.25 5.63
N ALA A 73 7.78 -11.08 4.60
CA ALA A 73 7.25 -10.67 3.31
C ALA A 73 5.80 -10.21 3.48
N ILE A 74 5.44 -9.12 2.79
CA ILE A 74 4.08 -8.57 2.87
C ILE A 74 3.07 -9.64 2.47
N ASP A 75 2.10 -9.88 3.36
CA ASP A 75 0.99 -10.77 3.07
C ASP A 75 -0.05 -10.03 2.22
N TRP A 76 0.17 -10.09 0.90
CA TRP A 76 -0.70 -9.43 -0.09
C TRP A 76 -2.12 -9.98 -0.08
N GLY A 77 -2.34 -11.21 0.40
CA GLY A 77 -3.66 -11.81 0.52
C GLY A 77 -4.58 -11.02 1.45
N LEU A 78 -4.04 -10.50 2.55
CA LEU A 78 -4.76 -9.61 3.48
C LEU A 78 -5.15 -8.26 2.88
N LEU A 79 -4.53 -7.87 1.77
CA LEU A 79 -4.82 -6.62 1.04
C LEU A 79 -5.79 -6.85 -0.13
N GLU A 80 -5.77 -8.05 -0.73
CA GLU A 80 -6.70 -8.47 -1.79
C GLU A 80 -8.10 -8.69 -1.22
N ASP A 81 -8.16 -9.49 -0.16
CA ASP A 81 -9.41 -9.96 0.41
C ASP A 81 -9.77 -9.11 1.63
N GLY A 82 -10.81 -8.30 1.49
CA GLY A 82 -11.39 -7.52 2.59
C GLY A 82 -12.08 -8.40 3.64
N HIS A 83 -11.57 -9.59 3.92
CA HIS A 83 -12.19 -10.58 4.78
C HIS A 83 -11.14 -11.10 5.77
N ALA A 84 -11.24 -10.58 7.00
CA ALA A 84 -10.76 -11.25 8.20
C ALA A 84 -11.94 -11.32 9.16
#